data_AF-A0A285IFX1-F1
#
_entry.id   AF-A0A285IFX1-F1
#
_cell.length_a   1.000
_cell.length_b   1.000
_cell.length_c   1.000
_cell.angle_alpha   90.00
_cell.angle_beta   90.00
_cell.angle_gamma   90.00
#
_symmetry.space_group_name_H-M   'P 1'
#
loop_
_entity.id
_entity.type
_entity.pdbx_description
1 polymer ?
#
loop_
_entity_poly.entity_id
_entity_poly.type
_entity_poly.pdbx_seq_one_letter_code
_entity_poly.pdbx_strand_id
1 'polypeptide(L)'
;MSADLTDFLSQMEILVLEEAPLYEIPQGSIDDPAGSARRHGPWPASTCAVILRLWYRAGWIGLYFRDPPSGWNVIPAPWRSRLTGDGDLAAHDAHALLEQPERWTLEHAGGHVQPYRTVDGEMTPREQWLEHVITTARNLPVRP
;
A
#
# COMPACT_ATOMS: atom_id res chain seq x y z
N MET A 1 -19.22 1.22 -11.75
CA MET A 1 -18.46 0.95 -10.52
C MET A 1 -19.23 1.60 -9.38
N SER A 2 -19.37 0.97 -8.21
CA SER A 2 -20.02 1.63 -7.06
C SER A 2 -19.17 2.81 -6.60
N ALA A 3 -19.79 3.80 -5.95
CA ALA A 3 -19.06 4.96 -5.42
C ALA A 3 -17.93 4.51 -4.47
N ASP A 4 -18.21 3.54 -3.59
CA ASP A 4 -17.23 2.99 -2.64
C ASP A 4 -16.02 2.35 -3.33
N LEU A 5 -16.24 1.59 -4.40
CA LEU A 5 -15.14 0.93 -5.12
C LEU A 5 -14.29 1.94 -5.89
N THR A 6 -14.93 2.97 -6.46
CA THR A 6 -14.22 4.09 -7.08
C THR A 6 -13.37 4.84 -6.07
N ASP A 7 -13.93 5.12 -4.89
CA ASP A 7 -13.25 5.80 -3.80
C ASP A 7 -12.04 4.99 -3.31
N PHE A 8 -12.24 3.71 -3.01
CA PHE A 8 -11.18 2.78 -2.61
C PHE A 8 -10.02 2.73 -3.61
N LEU A 9 -10.28 2.47 -4.90
CA LEU A 9 -9.21 2.34 -5.89
C LEU A 9 -8.48 3.66 -6.15
N SER A 10 -9.22 4.78 -6.12
CA SER A 10 -8.61 6.10 -6.28
C SER A 10 -7.69 6.45 -5.11
N GLN A 11 -8.11 6.13 -3.88
CA GLN A 11 -7.31 6.39 -2.69
C GLN A 11 -6.12 5.44 -2.57
N MET A 12 -6.25 4.17 -2.98
CA MET A 12 -5.11 3.25 -3.06
C MET A 12 -4.01 3.77 -4.00
N GLU A 13 -4.38 4.33 -5.16
CA GLU A 13 -3.43 4.95 -6.08
C GLU A 13 -2.75 6.18 -5.45
N ILE A 14 -3.51 7.05 -4.79
CA ILE A 14 -2.98 8.23 -4.07
C ILE A 14 -2.01 7.80 -2.97
N LEU A 15 -2.35 6.79 -2.17
CA LEU A 15 -1.49 6.29 -1.10
C LEU A 15 -0.18 5.70 -1.62
N VAL A 16 -0.17 5.12 -2.83
CA VAL A 16 1.07 4.69 -3.49
C VAL A 16 1.87 5.89 -4.00
N LEU A 17 1.20 6.91 -4.55
CA LEU A 17 1.84 8.15 -4.99
C LEU A 17 2.49 8.91 -3.82
N GLU A 18 1.84 8.92 -2.66
CA GLU A 18 2.32 9.55 -1.43
C GLU A 18 3.31 8.69 -0.66
N GLU A 19 3.58 7.47 -1.14
CA GLU A 19 4.43 6.48 -0.49
C GLU A 19 4.01 6.20 0.96
N ALA A 20 2.70 6.11 1.20
CA ALA A 20 2.14 5.92 2.54
C ALA A 20 2.59 4.58 3.15
N PRO A 21 3.01 4.54 4.42
CA PRO A 21 3.42 3.31 5.06
C PRO A 21 2.26 2.31 5.15
N LEU A 22 2.56 1.01 5.02
CA LEU A 22 1.57 -0.07 5.00
C LEU A 22 0.64 -0.06 6.23
N TYR A 23 1.08 0.43 7.40
CA TYR A 23 0.23 0.54 8.59
C TYR A 23 -0.88 1.61 8.48
N GLU A 24 -0.74 2.60 7.59
CA GLU A 24 -1.72 3.67 7.36
C GLU A 24 -2.72 3.31 6.26
N ILE A 25 -2.28 2.57 5.23
CA ILE A 25 -3.12 2.28 4.06
C ILE A 25 -4.51 1.72 4.41
N PRO A 26 -4.67 0.71 5.30
CA PRO A 26 -5.99 0.21 5.68
C PRO A 26 -6.84 1.21 6.47
N GLN A 27 -6.22 2.20 7.13
CA GLN A 27 -6.92 3.22 7.91
C GLN A 27 -7.61 4.25 7.02
N GLY A 28 -7.15 4.38 5.78
CA GLY A 28 -7.62 5.37 4.82
C GLY A 28 -7.04 6.77 5.09
N SER A 29 -7.68 7.78 4.51
CA SER A 29 -7.23 9.17 4.57
C SER A 29 -8.34 10.09 5.03
N ILE A 30 -7.97 11.29 5.48
CA ILE A 30 -8.91 12.39 5.75
C ILE A 30 -8.45 13.58 4.93
N ASP A 31 -9.25 13.95 3.94
CA ASP A 31 -9.04 15.15 3.14
C ASP A 31 -9.77 16.30 3.85
N ASP A 32 -9.07 17.38 4.23
CA ASP A 32 -9.70 18.56 4.83
C ASP A 32 -9.56 19.83 3.98
N PRO A 33 -10.19 19.88 2.78
CA PRO A 33 -10.20 21.09 1.97
C PRO A 33 -11.11 22.13 2.64
N ALA A 34 -10.50 23.20 3.14
CA ALA A 34 -11.18 24.37 3.70
C ALA A 34 -12.17 24.06 4.85
N GLY A 35 -11.85 23.08 5.70
CA GLY A 35 -12.65 22.73 6.89
C GLY A 35 -13.78 21.73 6.63
N SER A 36 -13.86 21.15 5.44
CA SER A 36 -14.85 20.12 5.08
C SER A 36 -14.20 18.74 5.07
N ALA A 37 -13.77 18.28 6.25
CA ALA A 37 -13.14 16.97 6.44
C ALA A 37 -13.97 15.82 5.81
N ARG A 38 -13.42 15.22 4.77
CA ARG A 38 -13.93 14.02 4.10
C ARG A 38 -13.06 12.84 4.49
N ARG A 39 -13.68 11.82 5.07
CA ARG A 39 -13.01 10.57 5.42
C ARG A 39 -13.15 9.55 4.29
N HIS A 40 -12.03 8.93 3.95
CA HIS A 40 -11.92 7.78 3.08
C HIS A 40 -11.57 6.54 3.91
N GLY A 41 -12.12 5.38 3.53
CA GLY A 41 -11.97 4.16 4.31
C GLY A 41 -12.62 4.23 5.71
N PRO A 42 -12.20 3.39 6.67
CA PRO A 42 -11.14 2.38 6.54
C PRO A 42 -11.52 1.22 5.60
N TRP A 43 -10.52 0.44 5.20
CA TRP A 43 -10.70 -0.76 4.37
C TRP A 43 -10.05 -1.98 5.04
N PRO A 44 -10.53 -3.20 4.76
CA PRO A 44 -9.84 -4.40 5.21
C PRO A 44 -8.40 -4.45 4.68
N ALA A 45 -7.43 -4.64 5.57
CA ALA A 45 -6.01 -4.72 5.17
C ALA A 45 -5.76 -5.83 4.15
N SER A 46 -6.50 -6.94 4.23
CA SER A 46 -6.49 -8.01 3.22
C SER A 46 -6.95 -7.54 1.84
N THR A 47 -7.95 -6.67 1.76
CA THR A 47 -8.41 -6.07 0.51
C THR A 47 -7.33 -5.15 -0.08
N CYS A 48 -6.73 -4.28 0.74
CA CYS A 48 -5.59 -3.43 0.33
C CYS A 48 -4.42 -4.26 -0.18
N ALA A 49 -4.06 -5.33 0.53
CA ALA A 49 -3.00 -6.25 0.15
C ALA A 49 -3.21 -6.92 -1.20
N VAL A 50 -4.45 -7.34 -1.52
CA VAL A 50 -4.74 -7.91 -2.84
C VAL A 50 -4.45 -6.90 -3.95
N ILE A 51 -4.83 -5.64 -3.79
CA ILE A 51 -4.58 -4.60 -4.79
C ILE A 51 -3.08 -4.33 -4.93
N LEU A 52 -2.36 -4.12 -3.83
CA LEU A 52 -0.91 -3.87 -3.87
C LEU A 52 -0.16 -5.07 -4.47
N ARG A 53 -0.58 -6.32 -4.20
CA ARG A 53 0.03 -7.51 -4.83
C ARG A 53 -0.14 -7.54 -6.33
N LEU A 54 -1.30 -7.13 -6.84
CA LEU A 54 -1.55 -7.10 -8.28
C LEU A 54 -0.65 -6.06 -8.96
N TRP A 55 -0.60 -4.84 -8.42
CA TRP A 55 0.28 -3.80 -8.95
C TRP A 55 1.77 -4.14 -8.80
N TYR A 56 2.17 -4.77 -7.70
CA TYR A 56 3.53 -5.25 -7.50
C TYR A 56 3.91 -6.33 -8.53
N ARG A 57 3.01 -7.30 -8.79
CA ARG A 57 3.23 -8.34 -9.81
C ARG A 57 3.27 -7.78 -11.23
N ALA A 58 2.56 -6.69 -11.50
CA ALA A 58 2.63 -5.97 -12.76
C ALA A 58 3.93 -5.17 -12.92
N GLY A 59 4.76 -5.09 -11.87
CA GLY A 59 5.99 -4.31 -11.86
C GLY A 59 5.76 -2.81 -11.72
N TRP A 60 4.55 -2.37 -11.37
CA TRP A 60 4.17 -0.96 -11.28
C TRP A 60 4.49 -0.31 -9.94
N ILE A 61 4.64 -1.13 -8.89
CA ILE A 61 5.14 -0.67 -7.60
C ILE A 61 6.34 -1.50 -7.15
N GLY A 62 7.27 -0.85 -6.46
CA GLY A 62 8.24 -1.48 -5.60
C GLY A 62 7.85 -1.29 -4.13
N LEU A 63 8.57 -1.96 -3.22
CA LEU A 63 8.43 -1.78 -1.78
C LEU A 63 9.79 -1.47 -1.18
N TYR A 64 9.90 -0.36 -0.45
CA TYR A 64 11.12 0.01 0.24
C TYR A 64 10.88 0.20 1.73
N PHE A 65 11.94 0.11 2.52
CA PHE A 65 11.91 0.37 3.95
C PHE A 65 12.86 1.51 4.29
N ARG A 66 12.33 2.55 4.93
CA ARG A 66 13.14 3.59 5.60
C ARG A 66 13.13 3.37 7.10
N ASP A 67 14.26 3.67 7.73
CA ASP A 67 14.37 3.58 9.17
C ASP A 67 13.37 4.55 9.83
N PRO A 68 12.53 4.06 10.76
CA PRO A 68 11.62 4.92 11.51
C PRO A 68 12.42 5.91 12.39
N PRO A 69 11.82 7.04 12.81
CA PRO A 69 12.48 8.03 13.64
C PRO A 69 13.10 7.43 14.91
N SER A 70 14.24 7.98 15.34
CA SER A 70 14.90 7.56 16.57
C SER A 70 13.94 7.64 17.77
N GLY A 71 13.84 6.56 18.54
CA GLY A 71 12.97 6.46 19.71
C GLY A 71 11.69 5.65 19.49
N TRP A 72 11.38 5.27 18.25
CA TRP A 72 10.31 4.32 17.97
C TRP A 72 10.78 2.89 18.25
N ASN A 73 10.05 2.17 19.10
CA ASN A 73 10.35 0.77 19.42
C ASN A 73 9.67 -0.16 18.41
N VAL A 74 10.29 -0.31 17.24
CA VAL A 74 9.77 -1.13 16.14
C VAL A 74 10.37 -2.54 16.20
N ILE A 75 9.50 -3.55 16.20
CA ILE A 75 9.86 -4.97 16.13
C ILE A 75 10.55 -5.21 14.78
N PRO A 76 11.83 -5.62 14.77
CA PRO A 76 12.58 -5.79 13.53
C PRO A 76 12.05 -6.98 12.72
N ALA A 77 12.18 -6.89 11.40
CA ALA A 77 11.85 -7.98 10.50
C ALA A 77 13.12 -8.70 10.01
N PRO A 78 13.09 -10.04 9.82
CA PRO A 78 14.25 -10.80 9.35
C PRO A 78 14.78 -10.39 7.97
N TRP A 79 13.97 -9.73 7.13
CA TRP A 79 14.36 -9.26 5.80
C TRP A 79 15.19 -7.97 5.82
N ARG A 80 15.31 -7.29 6.97
CA ARG A 80 16.01 -6.00 7.07
C ARG A 80 17.48 -6.09 6.68
N SER A 81 18.14 -7.20 6.95
CA SER A 81 19.53 -7.45 6.53
C SER A 81 19.66 -7.86 5.06
N ARG A 82 18.55 -8.06 4.35
CA ARG A 82 18.47 -8.44 2.93
C ARG A 82 17.98 -7.31 2.03
N LEU A 83 17.79 -6.11 2.57
CA LEU A 83 17.46 -4.94 1.76
C LEU A 83 18.54 -4.69 0.72
N THR A 84 18.15 -4.21 -0.45
CA THR A 84 19.10 -3.76 -1.48
C THR A 84 19.81 -2.48 -1.03
N GLY A 85 20.81 -2.03 -1.79
CA GLY A 85 21.56 -0.81 -1.47
C GLY A 85 20.69 0.45 -1.33
N ASP A 86 19.53 0.47 -1.98
CA ASP A 86 18.59 1.60 -1.99
C ASP A 86 17.47 1.45 -0.94
N GLY A 87 17.49 0.38 -0.15
CA GLY A 87 16.47 0.08 0.87
C GLY A 87 15.26 -0.71 0.35
N ASP A 88 15.32 -1.23 -0.89
CA ASP A 88 14.23 -2.03 -1.45
C ASP A 88 14.18 -3.43 -0.82
N LEU A 89 12.97 -3.95 -0.67
CA LEU A 89 12.76 -5.33 -0.31
C LEU A 89 13.11 -6.23 -1.50
N ALA A 90 13.85 -7.31 -1.23
CA ALA A 90 14.03 -8.39 -2.20
C ALA A 90 12.67 -8.99 -2.60
N ALA A 91 12.53 -9.46 -3.84
CA ALA A 91 11.23 -9.84 -4.39
C ALA A 91 10.48 -10.90 -3.57
N HIS A 92 11.20 -11.87 -2.99
CA HIS A 92 10.61 -12.87 -2.10
C HIS A 92 10.04 -12.25 -0.82
N ASP A 93 10.76 -11.31 -0.22
CA ASP A 93 10.38 -10.65 1.03
C ASP A 93 9.19 -9.69 0.82
N ALA A 94 9.19 -8.96 -0.31
CA ALA A 94 8.06 -8.13 -0.72
C ALA A 94 6.78 -8.96 -0.91
N HIS A 95 6.86 -10.09 -1.62
CA HIS A 95 5.74 -11.00 -1.79
C HIS A 95 5.21 -11.54 -0.45
N ALA A 96 6.11 -12.01 0.41
CA ALA A 96 5.74 -12.55 1.72
C ALA A 96 5.08 -11.49 2.62
N LEU A 97 5.58 -10.25 2.61
CA LEU A 97 5.01 -9.16 3.39
C LEU A 97 3.59 -8.79 2.92
N LEU A 98 3.37 -8.74 1.61
CA LEU A 98 2.03 -8.46 1.07
C LEU A 98 1.05 -9.61 1.27
N GLU A 99 1.51 -10.83 1.56
CA GLU A 99 0.65 -11.96 1.94
C GLU A 99 0.25 -11.95 3.42
N GLN A 100 0.83 -11.05 4.22
CA GLN A 100 0.67 -11.00 5.68
C GLN A 100 0.21 -9.60 6.15
N PRO A 101 -0.97 -9.12 5.70
CA PRO A 101 -1.48 -7.80 6.06
C PRO A 101 -1.70 -7.61 7.57
N GLU A 102 -1.83 -8.68 8.35
CA GLU A 102 -1.87 -8.63 9.82
C GLU A 102 -0.60 -8.08 10.46
N ARG A 103 0.51 -8.03 9.71
CA ARG A 103 1.80 -7.46 10.17
C ARG A 103 1.96 -5.98 9.84
N TRP A 104 0.98 -5.38 9.18
CA TRP A 104 0.99 -3.97 8.82
C TRP A 104 0.56 -3.11 10.00
N THR A 105 1.37 -3.11 11.05
CA THR A 105 1.11 -2.37 12.29
C THR A 105 2.23 -1.40 12.58
N LEU A 106 1.94 -0.37 13.37
CA LEU A 106 2.91 0.64 13.81
C LEU A 106 4.11 0.01 14.55
N GLU A 107 3.87 -1.10 15.21
CA GLU A 107 4.84 -1.80 16.07
C GLU A 107 5.78 -2.70 15.26
N HIS A 108 5.43 -3.08 14.04
CA HIS A 108 6.22 -4.00 13.21
C HIS A 108 6.91 -3.28 12.06
N ALA A 109 8.17 -3.63 11.79
CA ALA A 109 8.91 -3.07 10.65
C ALA A 109 8.18 -3.28 9.30
N GLY A 110 7.37 -4.33 9.18
CA GLY A 110 6.50 -4.56 8.02
C GLY A 110 5.47 -3.46 7.79
N GLY A 111 4.93 -2.84 8.84
CA GLY A 111 3.99 -1.72 8.70
C GLY A 111 4.66 -0.45 8.19
N HIS A 112 5.96 -0.28 8.41
CA HIS A 112 6.74 0.88 7.97
C HIS A 112 7.30 0.76 6.55
N VAL A 113 7.06 -0.36 5.88
CA VAL A 113 7.36 -0.49 4.46
C VAL A 113 6.44 0.43 3.67
N GLN A 114 6.97 1.06 2.63
CA GLN A 114 6.27 2.02 1.80
C GLN A 114 6.25 1.49 0.36
N PRO A 115 5.08 1.46 -0.31
CA PRO A 115 5.04 1.28 -1.75
C PRO A 115 5.53 2.54 -2.45
N TYR A 116 6.18 2.37 -3.59
CA TYR A 116 6.54 3.48 -4.48
C TYR A 116 6.24 3.09 -5.92
N ARG A 117 6.04 4.07 -6.79
CA ARG A 117 5.86 3.80 -8.23
C ARG A 117 7.20 3.51 -8.88
N THR A 118 7.29 2.39 -9.58
CA THR A 118 8.45 2.14 -10.45
C THR A 118 8.37 3.02 -11.69
N VAL A 119 9.44 3.05 -12.49
CA VAL A 119 9.43 3.72 -13.81
C VAL A 119 8.26 3.23 -14.67
N ASP A 120 8.01 1.92 -14.71
CA ASP A 120 6.89 1.35 -15.46
C ASP A 120 5.54 1.81 -14.88
N GLY A 121 5.42 1.86 -13.55
CA GLY A 121 4.23 2.37 -12.88
C GLY A 121 3.95 3.84 -13.15
N GLU A 122 4.98 4.69 -13.18
CA GLU A 122 4.87 6.11 -13.51
C GLU A 122 4.45 6.34 -14.97
N MET A 123 4.95 5.52 -15.88
CA MET A 123 4.64 5.59 -17.31
C MET A 123 3.29 4.97 -17.67
N THR A 124 2.73 4.16 -16.78
CA THR A 124 1.45 3.47 -17.00
C THR A 124 0.28 4.41 -16.70
N PRO A 125 -0.63 4.68 -17.66
CA PRO A 125 -1.80 5.52 -17.44
C PRO A 125 -2.71 4.97 -16.33
N ARG A 126 -3.34 5.86 -15.57
CA ARG A 126 -4.26 5.52 -14.48
C ARG A 126 -5.35 4.53 -14.89
N GLU A 127 -5.88 4.65 -16.10
CA GLU A 127 -6.91 3.75 -16.61
C GLU A 127 -6.43 2.29 -16.61
N GLN A 128 -5.16 2.04 -16.96
CA GLN A 128 -4.59 0.70 -16.95
C GLN A 128 -4.37 0.19 -15.52
N TRP A 129 -3.97 1.06 -14.58
CA TRP A 129 -3.90 0.72 -13.15
C TRP A 129 -5.23 0.18 -12.63
N LEU A 130 -6.32 0.87 -12.98
CA LEU A 130 -7.68 0.51 -12.59
C LEU A 130 -8.16 -0.76 -13.31
N GLU A 131 -7.99 -0.86 -14.62
CA GLU A 131 -8.39 -2.01 -15.43
C GLU A 131 -7.74 -3.32 -14.96
N HIS A 132 -6.48 -3.26 -14.51
CA HIS A 132 -5.76 -4.43 -14.04
C HIS A 132 -6.38 -5.05 -12.79
N VAL A 133 -6.99 -4.23 -11.92
CA VAL A 133 -7.49 -4.69 -10.62
C VAL A 133 -9.01 -4.72 -10.52
N ILE A 134 -9.73 -4.06 -11.44
CA ILE A 134 -11.18 -3.82 -11.30
C ILE A 134 -12.00 -5.10 -11.17
N THR A 135 -11.67 -6.15 -11.94
CA THR A 135 -12.39 -7.42 -11.91
C THR A 135 -12.22 -8.11 -10.56
N THR A 136 -11.01 -8.09 -10.00
CA THR A 136 -10.73 -8.64 -8.67
C THR A 136 -11.40 -7.80 -7.59
N ALA A 137 -11.22 -6.47 -7.65
CA ALA A 137 -11.68 -5.53 -6.63
C ALA A 137 -13.21 -5.52 -6.46
N ARG A 138 -13.98 -5.79 -7.52
CA ARG A 138 -15.45 -5.95 -7.45
C ARG A 138 -15.91 -7.08 -6.53
N ASN A 139 -15.06 -8.07 -6.28
CA ASN A 139 -15.38 -9.23 -5.44
C ASN A 139 -14.80 -9.12 -4.03
N LEU A 140 -14.11 -8.02 -3.70
CA LEU A 140 -13.51 -7.80 -2.39
C LEU A 140 -14.42 -6.95 -1.50
N PRO A 141 -14.40 -7.17 -0.17
CA PRO A 141 -15.04 -6.27 0.77
C PRO A 141 -14.28 -4.93 0.81
N VAL A 142 -14.97 -3.84 0.45
CA VAL A 142 -14.45 -2.45 0.52
C VAL A 142 -14.99 -1.69 1.72
N ARG A 143 -15.67 -2.38 2.64
CA ARG A 143 -16.05 -1.85 3.95
C ARG A 143 -15.75 -2.94 5.00
N PRO A 144 -15.37 -2.55 6.23
CA PRO A 144 -15.18 -3.50 7.33
C PRO A 144 -16.47 -4.26 7.67
#